data_AF-A0A0S4TQH9-F1
#
_entry.id   AF-A0A0S4TQH9-F1
#
_cell.length_a   1.000
_cell.length_b   1.000
_cell.length_c   1.000
_cell.angle_alpha   90.00
_cell.angle_beta   90.00
_cell.angle_gamma   90.00
#
_symmetry.space_group_name_H-M   'P 1'
#
loop_
_entity.id
_entity.type
_entity.pdbx_description
1 polymer ?
#
loop_
_entity_poly.entity_id
_entity_poly.type
_entity_poly.pdbx_seq_one_letter_code
_entity_poly.pdbx_strand_id
1 'polypeptide(L)'
;MPPLWESQNGTTHALMRIVAKKNLLAFCAKPPGAKPSLLAWHAEAALATWKTPQDIKAHYTSASFVGRNRVVFNIGGNHYRLIAAIAFQIGVVYMKFVGTHAERDRIDAATVEWE
;
A
#
# COMPACT_ATOMS: atom_id res chain seq x y z
N MET A 1 11.26 2.48 45.75
CA MET A 1 11.68 2.19 44.37
C MET A 1 10.51 1.50 43.68
N PRO A 2 9.86 2.13 42.70
CA PRO A 2 8.81 1.46 41.91
C PRO A 2 9.44 0.47 40.91
N PRO A 3 8.68 -0.54 40.44
CA PRO A 3 9.17 -1.60 39.56
C PRO A 3 9.44 -1.13 38.12
N LEU A 4 10.41 -1.80 37.45
CA LEU A 4 10.99 -1.51 36.12
C LEU A 4 10.03 -1.57 34.90
N TRP A 5 8.71 -1.57 35.11
CA TRP A 5 7.75 -1.52 33.99
C TRP A 5 7.09 -0.14 33.81
N GLU A 6 7.35 0.82 34.70
CA GLU A 6 7.02 2.24 34.50
C GLU A 6 8.13 2.98 33.71
N SER A 7 8.30 2.66 32.42
CA SER A 7 8.68 3.66 31.40
C SER A 7 8.69 3.03 30.00
N GLN A 8 7.52 2.93 29.38
CA GLN A 8 7.43 3.12 27.93
C GLN A 8 6.29 4.09 27.71
N ASN A 9 6.64 5.38 27.63
CA ASN A 9 5.80 6.40 27.02
C ASN A 9 5.19 5.83 25.73
N GLY A 10 3.87 5.69 25.71
CA GLY A 10 3.12 5.17 24.58
C GLY A 10 3.38 6.01 23.34
N THR A 11 4.35 5.60 22.53
CA THR A 11 4.42 5.99 21.14
C THR A 11 3.61 4.94 20.40
N THR A 12 2.31 5.18 20.27
CA THR A 12 1.51 4.46 19.27
C THR A 12 2.18 4.77 17.93
N HIS A 13 3.01 3.85 17.43
CA HIS A 13 3.50 3.95 16.07
C HIS A 13 2.27 3.97 15.18
N ALA A 14 1.95 5.13 14.60
CA ALA A 14 0.77 5.29 13.77
C ALA A 14 0.90 4.36 12.56
N LEU A 15 0.12 3.29 12.59
CA LEU A 15 -0.03 2.33 11.52
C LEU A 15 -0.63 2.99 10.28
N MET A 16 -0.36 2.43 9.10
CA MET A 16 -0.95 2.95 7.86
C MET A 16 -2.46 2.67 7.79
N ARG A 17 -3.25 3.73 7.63
CA ARG A 17 -4.67 3.64 7.30
C ARG A 17 -4.85 3.51 5.78
N ILE A 18 -5.30 2.34 5.34
CA ILE A 18 -5.61 2.10 3.92
C ILE A 18 -7.04 2.53 3.60
N VAL A 19 -7.18 3.42 2.62
CA VAL A 19 -8.46 3.90 2.11
C VAL A 19 -8.85 3.12 0.84
N ALA A 20 -10.16 2.89 0.69
CA ALA A 20 -10.80 2.26 -0.46
C ALA A 20 -10.65 0.72 -0.58
N LYS A 21 -10.60 0.01 0.56
CA LYS A 21 -10.63 -1.46 0.64
C LYS A 21 -11.73 -2.13 -0.21
N LYS A 22 -12.89 -1.47 -0.37
CA LYS A 22 -14.01 -1.97 -1.19
C LYS A 22 -13.60 -2.24 -2.65
N ASN A 23 -12.81 -1.35 -3.25
CA ASN A 23 -12.42 -1.45 -4.65
C ASN A 23 -11.36 -2.55 -4.86
N LEU A 24 -10.50 -2.78 -3.87
CA LEU A 24 -9.60 -3.95 -3.86
C LEU A 24 -10.42 -5.25 -3.86
N LEU A 25 -11.46 -5.35 -3.03
CA LEU A 25 -12.34 -6.52 -3.02
C LEU A 25 -13.14 -6.67 -4.33
N ALA A 26 -13.59 -5.57 -4.93
CA ALA A 26 -14.26 -5.58 -6.22
C ALA A 26 -13.33 -6.07 -7.34
N PHE A 27 -12.05 -5.67 -7.32
CA PHE A 27 -11.06 -6.21 -8.26
C PHE A 27 -10.83 -7.70 -8.01
N CYS A 28 -10.68 -8.14 -6.76
CA CYS A 28 -10.51 -9.55 -6.42
C CYS A 28 -11.61 -10.48 -6.96
N ALA A 29 -12.79 -9.95 -7.31
CA ALA A 29 -13.89 -10.71 -7.89
C ALA A 29 -13.74 -11.02 -9.39
N LYS A 30 -12.84 -10.33 -10.12
CA LYS A 30 -12.69 -10.50 -11.58
C LYS A 30 -11.61 -11.54 -11.96
N PRO A 31 -10.34 -11.39 -11.55
CA PRO A 31 -9.29 -12.34 -11.93
C PRO A 31 -9.15 -13.44 -10.88
N PRO A 32 -9.16 -14.73 -11.28
CA PRO A 32 -8.80 -15.82 -10.38
C PRO A 32 -7.36 -15.64 -9.89
N GLY A 33 -7.15 -15.78 -8.58
CA GLY A 33 -5.82 -15.73 -7.96
C GLY A 33 -5.33 -14.33 -7.52
N ALA A 34 -6.03 -13.24 -7.83
CA ALA A 34 -5.64 -11.90 -7.35
C ALA A 34 -5.86 -11.74 -5.82
N LYS A 35 -6.89 -12.40 -5.28
CA LYS A 35 -7.37 -12.20 -3.91
C LYS A 35 -6.31 -12.47 -2.83
N PRO A 36 -5.61 -13.62 -2.81
CA PRO A 36 -4.65 -13.90 -1.74
C PRO A 36 -3.52 -12.86 -1.67
N SER A 37 -2.92 -12.52 -2.81
CA SER A 37 -1.79 -11.58 -2.85
C SER A 37 -2.20 -10.14 -2.50
N LEU A 38 -3.39 -9.70 -2.91
CA LEU A 38 -3.90 -8.37 -2.55
C LEU A 38 -4.28 -8.26 -1.07
N LEU A 39 -4.82 -9.33 -0.48
CA LEU A 39 -5.11 -9.37 0.96
C LEU A 39 -3.83 -9.43 1.80
N ALA A 40 -2.81 -10.18 1.36
CA ALA A 40 -1.50 -10.18 2.00
C ALA A 40 -0.87 -8.78 1.99
N TRP A 41 -0.82 -8.13 0.82
CA TRP A 41 -0.34 -6.75 0.70
C TRP A 41 -1.11 -5.79 1.61
N HIS A 42 -2.45 -5.89 1.66
CA HIS A 42 -3.25 -5.04 2.54
C HIS A 42 -2.91 -5.26 4.02
N ALA A 43 -2.75 -6.51 4.45
CA ALA A 43 -2.42 -6.83 5.84
C ALA A 43 -1.03 -6.29 6.22
N GLU A 44 -0.02 -6.50 5.37
CA GLU A 44 1.32 -5.98 5.57
C GLU A 44 1.35 -4.45 5.60
N ALA A 45 0.74 -3.82 4.59
CA ALA A 45 0.68 -2.37 4.48
C ALA A 45 -0.03 -1.76 5.69
N ALA A 46 -1.14 -2.33 6.15
CA ALA A 46 -1.89 -1.81 7.30
C ALA A 46 -1.13 -1.92 8.63
N LEU A 47 -0.14 -2.81 8.72
CA LEU A 47 0.74 -2.96 9.89
C LEU A 47 2.04 -2.17 9.74
N ALA A 48 2.29 -1.57 8.59
CA ALA A 48 3.50 -0.83 8.32
C ALA A 48 3.50 0.57 8.93
N THR A 49 4.70 1.12 9.08
CA THR A 49 4.96 2.44 9.69
C THR A 49 5.83 3.32 8.80
N TRP A 50 5.62 3.27 7.48
CA TRP A 50 6.41 4.03 6.50
C TRP A 50 6.41 5.54 6.78
N LYS A 51 7.60 6.12 6.94
CA LYS A 51 7.83 7.57 7.06
C LYS A 51 8.39 8.15 5.76
N THR A 52 9.00 7.32 4.94
CA THR A 52 9.67 7.71 3.71
C THR A 52 9.44 6.68 2.59
N PRO A 53 9.62 7.07 1.32
CA PRO A 53 9.70 6.12 0.20
C PRO A 53 10.71 4.99 0.43
N GLN A 54 11.82 5.28 1.10
CA GLN A 54 12.90 4.31 1.37
C GLN A 54 12.40 3.16 2.25
N ASP A 55 11.55 3.43 3.23
CA ASP A 55 10.95 2.39 4.08
C ASP A 55 10.16 1.39 3.25
N ILE A 56 9.42 1.88 2.25
CA ILE A 56 8.68 1.01 1.32
C ILE A 56 9.65 0.23 0.46
N LYS A 57 10.70 0.87 -0.07
CA LYS A 57 11.67 0.22 -0.97
C LYS A 57 12.47 -0.88 -0.27
N ALA A 58 12.72 -0.73 1.03
CA ALA A 58 13.39 -1.74 1.85
C ALA A 58 12.59 -3.05 1.95
N HIS A 59 11.25 -2.96 2.01
CA HIS A 59 10.36 -4.12 2.10
C HIS A 59 9.88 -4.61 0.72
N TYR A 60 9.60 -3.69 -0.20
CA TYR A 60 9.14 -3.96 -1.56
C TYR A 60 10.19 -3.49 -2.56
N THR A 61 11.25 -4.28 -2.72
CA THR A 61 12.38 -3.96 -3.60
C THR A 61 11.98 -3.70 -5.05
N SER A 62 10.89 -4.33 -5.51
CA SER A 62 10.35 -4.15 -6.87
C SER A 62 9.38 -2.97 -7.01
N ALA A 63 9.06 -2.26 -5.92
CA ALA A 63 8.20 -1.09 -5.96
C ALA A 63 8.85 0.04 -6.77
N SER A 64 8.02 0.71 -7.57
CA SER A 64 8.41 1.86 -8.38
C SER A 64 7.76 3.12 -7.84
N PHE A 65 8.55 4.17 -7.61
CA PHE A 65 8.04 5.46 -7.16
C PHE A 65 7.78 6.34 -8.37
N VAL A 66 6.56 6.86 -8.44
CA VAL A 66 6.16 7.82 -9.47
C VAL A 66 5.85 9.15 -8.77
N GLY A 67 5.92 10.26 -9.51
CA GLY A 67 5.73 11.59 -8.93
C GLY A 67 4.42 11.72 -8.13
N ARG A 68 4.35 12.75 -7.27
CA ARG A 68 3.18 13.05 -6.41
C ARG A 68 2.94 12.00 -5.31
N ASN A 69 4.00 11.51 -4.67
CA ASN A 69 3.96 10.52 -3.58
C ASN A 69 3.19 9.24 -3.94
N ARG A 70 3.32 8.81 -5.19
CA ARG A 70 2.65 7.62 -5.69
C ARG A 70 3.64 6.47 -5.82
N VAL A 71 3.16 5.28 -5.52
CA VAL A 71 3.95 4.05 -5.54
C VAL A 71 3.19 3.00 -6.32
N VAL A 72 3.91 2.31 -7.20
CA VAL A 72 3.44 1.16 -7.96
C VAL A 72 4.03 -0.09 -7.34
N PHE A 73 3.16 -0.95 -6.79
CA PHE A 73 3.51 -2.25 -6.22
C PHE A 73 3.28 -3.36 -7.25
N ASN A 74 4.21 -4.31 -7.32
CA ASN A 74 4.04 -5.54 -8.08
C ASN A 74 3.37 -6.59 -7.19
N ILE A 75 2.18 -7.05 -7.57
CA ILE A 75 1.37 -7.98 -6.75
C ILE A 75 1.25 -9.33 -7.44
N GLY A 76 1.31 -10.40 -6.64
CA GLY A 76 1.11 -11.77 -7.07
C GLY A 76 2.11 -12.18 -8.15
N GLY A 77 3.40 -12.21 -7.84
CA GLY A 77 4.41 -12.66 -8.81
C GLY A 77 4.51 -11.80 -10.07
N ASN A 78 4.30 -10.48 -9.94
CA ASN A 78 4.34 -9.51 -11.04
C ASN A 78 3.11 -9.48 -11.98
N HIS A 79 2.07 -10.29 -11.71
CA HIS A 79 0.86 -10.35 -12.54
C HIS A 79 0.00 -9.08 -12.48
N TYR A 80 0.02 -8.38 -11.34
CA TYR A 80 -0.80 -7.19 -11.13
C TYR A 80 0.04 -5.98 -10.70
N ARG A 81 -0.54 -4.80 -10.90
CA ARG A 81 -0.02 -3.50 -10.44
C ARG A 81 -1.04 -2.87 -9.52
N LEU A 82 -0.59 -2.50 -8.33
CA LEU A 82 -1.37 -1.68 -7.41
C LEU A 82 -0.71 -0.31 -7.31
N ILE A 83 -1.46 0.74 -7.65
CA ILE A 83 -0.99 2.12 -7.55
C ILE A 83 -1.62 2.72 -6.30
N ALA A 84 -0.78 3.27 -5.43
CA ALA A 84 -1.23 3.95 -4.22
C ALA A 84 -0.56 5.31 -4.08
N ALA A 85 -1.32 6.31 -3.65
CA ALA A 85 -0.77 7.58 -3.17
C ALA A 85 -0.61 7.52 -1.66
N ILE A 86 0.54 7.95 -1.14
CA ILE A 86 0.90 7.79 0.27
C ILE A 86 1.11 9.16 0.91
N ALA A 87 0.32 9.45 1.93
CA ALA A 87 0.46 10.62 2.77
C ALA A 87 1.26 10.25 4.03
N PHE A 88 2.59 10.19 3.90
CA PHE A 88 3.52 9.71 4.94
C PHE A 88 3.36 10.45 6.28
N GLN A 89 3.12 11.77 6.24
CA GLN A 89 3.00 12.60 7.44
C GLN A 89 1.83 12.18 8.34
N ILE A 90 0.75 11.70 7.74
CA ILE A 90 -0.48 11.32 8.46
C ILE A 90 -0.73 9.80 8.44
N GLY A 91 0.16 9.02 7.85
CA GLY A 91 0.06 7.56 7.79
C GLY A 91 -1.16 7.06 6.99
N VAL A 92 -1.49 7.69 5.86
CA VAL A 92 -2.64 7.29 5.03
C VAL A 92 -2.19 6.80 3.66
N VAL A 93 -2.75 5.66 3.23
CA VAL A 93 -2.52 5.06 1.91
C VAL A 93 -3.83 5.10 1.14
N TYR A 94 -3.84 5.82 0.03
CA TYR A 94 -4.97 5.90 -0.89
C TYR A 94 -4.71 4.96 -2.06
N MET A 95 -5.50 3.91 -2.20
CA MET A 95 -5.45 3.10 -3.41
C MET A 95 -6.05 3.88 -4.58
N LYS A 96 -5.30 3.93 -5.70
CA LYS A 96 -5.62 4.69 -6.90
C LYS A 96 -5.89 3.80 -8.11
N PHE A 97 -5.39 2.57 -8.09
CA PHE A 97 -5.59 1.59 -9.15
C PHE A 97 -5.18 0.18 -8.70
N VAL A 98 -5.87 -0.82 -9.21
CA VAL A 98 -5.39 -2.20 -9.24
C VAL A 98 -5.79 -2.82 -10.58
N GLY A 99 -4.84 -3.50 -11.24
CA GLY A 99 -5.08 -4.09 -12.56
C GLY A 99 -3.91 -4.93 -13.05
N THR A 100 -4.11 -5.59 -14.19
CA THR A 100 -3.08 -6.30 -14.95
C THR A 100 -2.09 -5.32 -15.60
N HIS A 101 -0.99 -5.83 -16.14
CA HIS A 101 -0.04 -5.01 -16.90
C HIS A 101 -0.72 -4.30 -18.08
N ALA A 102 -1.58 -5.01 -18.82
CA ALA A 102 -2.27 -4.46 -19.98
C ALA A 102 -3.26 -3.34 -19.61
N GLU A 103 -3.94 -3.45 -18.47
CA GLU A 103 -4.80 -2.37 -17.97
C GLU A 103 -3.97 -1.19 -17.46
N ARG A 104 -2.83 -1.46 -16.82
CA ARG A 104 -1.88 -0.43 -16.35
C ARG A 104 -1.25 0.36 -17.49
N ASP A 105 -0.95 -0.27 -18.63
CA ASP A 105 -0.37 0.42 -19.79
C ASP A 105 -1.33 1.46 -20.40
N ARG A 106 -2.64 1.36 -20.09
CA ARG A 106 -3.67 2.27 -20.59
C ARG A 106 -3.93 3.47 -19.69
N ILE A 107 -3.26 3.56 -18.54
CA ILE A 107 -3.45 4.63 -17.57
C ILE A 107 -2.14 5.33 -17.25
N ASP A 108 -2.23 6.63 -16.95
CA ASP A 108 -1.10 7.36 -16.40
C ASP A 108 -1.04 7.16 -14.88
N ALA A 109 0.01 6.45 -14.43
CA ALA A 109 0.21 6.14 -13.02
C ALA A 109 0.35 7.39 -12.14
N ALA A 110 0.80 8.52 -12.68
CA ALA A 110 0.95 9.78 -11.95
C ALA A 110 -0.38 10.53 -11.74
N THR A 111 -1.42 10.20 -12.50
CA THR A 111 -2.67 10.96 -12.54
C THR A 111 -3.93 10.12 -12.34
N VAL A 112 -3.88 8.79 -12.48
CA VAL A 112 -5.06 7.92 -12.30
C VAL A 112 -5.71 8.13 -10.94
N GLU A 113 -7.03 8.27 -10.93
CA GLU A 113 -7.86 8.39 -9.74
C GLU A 113 -8.97 7.34 -9.81
N TRP A 114 -9.51 6.96 -8.65
CA TRP A 114 -10.76 6.21 -8.59
C TRP A 114 -11.91 7.21 -8.59
N GLU A 115 -12.75 7.19 -9.62
CA GLU A 115 -14.10 7.80 -9.59
C GLU A 115 -15.01 7.05 -8.60
#